data_AF-A0A821HGA3-F1
#
_entry.id   AF-A0A821HGA3-F1
#
_cell.length_a   1.000
_cell.length_b   1.000
_cell.length_c   1.000
_cell.angle_alpha   90.00
_cell.angle_beta   90.00
_cell.angle_gamma   90.00
#
_symmetry.space_group_name_H-M   'P 1'
#
loop_
_entity.id
_entity.type
_entity.pdbx_description
1 polymer ?
#
loop_
_entity_poly.entity_id
_entity_poly.type
_entity_poly.pdbx_seq_one_letter_code
_entity_poly.pdbx_strand_id
1 'polypeptide(L)'
;MASVTAESSKPSTRVQWMWNAQTDPLSKSQPAEWHPYSDVENMIIEKAFTADKTEVMLDEYHIDLKCNLQVSNSDVDKQRSVKRVVCNGNDKRAREERFMHNPVAPKRPVGGQYGFVPPFIKEAAKDLNLTPKQFPSKNRTVIPMLIEKAALGIIEEGKNIKKQREGEEMANKLMEKKNAGMEEVWKCCAELYSMESFLYKKLNEIMGSIGSEQHEQVWRSKIRTWGPFCLLLWDNPFN
;
A
#
# COMPACT_ATOMS: atom_id res chain seq x y z
N MET A 1 -16.05 42.27 -13.44
CA MET A 1 -14.75 41.61 -13.26
C MET A 1 -14.64 41.21 -11.80
N ALA A 2 -14.89 39.95 -11.48
CA ALA A 2 -14.78 39.44 -10.10
C ALA A 2 -13.41 38.80 -9.93
N SER A 3 -12.61 39.36 -9.01
CA SER A 3 -11.31 38.85 -8.60
C SER A 3 -11.51 37.58 -7.78
N VAL A 4 -11.18 36.43 -8.34
CA VAL A 4 -11.09 35.16 -7.60
C VAL A 4 -9.79 35.21 -6.81
N THR A 5 -9.90 35.53 -5.52
CA THR A 5 -8.81 35.35 -4.57
C THR A 5 -8.51 33.86 -4.46
N ALA A 6 -7.34 33.45 -4.94
CA ALA A 6 -6.80 32.13 -4.72
C ALA A 6 -6.64 31.91 -3.21
N GLU A 7 -7.42 30.99 -2.66
CA GLU A 7 -7.16 30.46 -1.32
C GLU A 7 -5.78 29.83 -1.32
N SER A 8 -4.85 30.49 -0.64
CA SER A 8 -3.53 29.97 -0.31
C SER A 8 -3.71 28.67 0.49
N SER A 9 -3.69 27.53 -0.21
CA SER A 9 -3.63 26.21 0.42
C SER A 9 -2.41 26.19 1.33
N LYS A 10 -2.63 26.14 2.65
CA LYS A 10 -1.55 25.94 3.60
C LYS A 10 -0.75 24.70 3.15
N PRO A 11 0.59 24.77 3.07
CA PRO A 11 1.37 23.60 2.72
C PRO A 11 1.04 22.50 3.74
N SER A 12 0.51 21.39 3.25
CA SER A 12 0.26 20.20 4.07
C SER A 12 1.61 19.75 4.64
N THR A 13 1.77 19.91 5.95
CA THR A 13 2.97 19.46 6.65
C THR A 13 3.01 17.94 6.63
N ARG A 14 4.00 17.35 5.97
CA ARG A 14 4.17 15.90 5.91
C ARG A 14 5.17 15.47 6.98
N VAL A 15 4.86 14.41 7.71
CA VAL A 15 5.77 13.82 8.68
C VAL A 15 6.43 12.59 8.07
N GLN A 16 7.74 12.48 8.25
CA GLN A 16 8.54 11.33 7.81
C GLN A 16 9.41 10.83 8.95
N TRP A 17 9.22 9.56 9.29
CA TRP A 17 10.09 8.80 10.16
C TRP A 17 11.21 8.19 9.33
N MET A 18 12.42 8.20 9.89
CA MET A 18 13.62 7.70 9.26
C MET A 18 14.45 6.87 10.24
N TRP A 19 15.23 5.93 9.73
CA TRP A 19 16.17 5.11 10.49
C TRP A 19 17.60 5.27 9.96
N ASN A 20 18.59 5.10 10.84
CA ASN A 20 20.00 5.16 10.45
C ASN A 20 20.47 3.82 9.85
N ALA A 21 20.82 3.84 8.57
CA ALA A 21 21.19 2.67 7.77
C ALA A 21 22.66 2.24 7.89
N GLN A 22 23.48 3.00 8.62
CA GLN A 22 24.88 2.65 8.86
C GLN A 22 25.05 1.23 9.42
N THR A 23 26.20 0.61 9.12
CA THR A 23 26.57 -0.71 9.63
C THR A 23 26.86 -0.68 11.13
N ASP A 24 27.41 0.44 11.62
CA ASP A 24 27.51 0.78 13.04
C ASP A 24 26.65 2.03 13.32
N PRO A 25 25.36 1.87 13.64
CA PRO A 25 24.39 2.97 13.74
C PRO A 25 24.62 3.93 14.92
N LEU A 26 25.50 3.55 15.85
CA LEU A 26 25.81 4.29 17.08
C LEU A 26 27.20 4.95 17.02
N SER A 27 28.02 4.61 16.03
CA SER A 27 29.30 5.27 15.82
C SER A 27 29.12 6.73 15.39
N LYS A 28 29.89 7.62 16.02
CA LYS A 28 29.97 9.04 15.64
C LYS A 28 31.00 9.31 14.54
N SER A 29 31.70 8.29 14.04
CA SER A 29 32.82 8.46 13.11
C SER A 29 32.42 8.64 11.65
N GLN A 30 31.19 8.27 11.28
CA GLN A 30 30.68 8.39 9.93
C GLN A 30 29.39 9.23 9.89
N PRO A 31 29.15 9.99 8.80
CA PRO A 31 27.91 10.75 8.65
C PRO A 31 26.71 9.81 8.56
N ALA A 32 25.70 10.05 9.41
CA ALA A 32 24.52 9.20 9.51
C ALA A 32 23.77 9.12 8.17
N GLU A 33 23.47 7.90 7.74
CA GLU A 33 22.76 7.63 6.49
C GLU A 33 21.29 7.36 6.82
N TRP A 34 20.44 8.35 6.60
CA TRP A 34 19.03 8.25 6.99
C TRP A 34 18.17 7.73 5.84
N HIS A 35 17.51 6.60 6.08
CA HIS A 35 16.54 6.02 5.16
C HIS A 35 15.12 6.19 5.70
N PRO A 36 14.14 6.53 4.85
CA PRO A 36 12.77 6.62 5.30
C PRO A 36 12.19 5.23 5.56
N TYR A 37 11.23 5.17 6.49
CA TYR A 37 10.34 4.02 6.58
C TYR A 37 9.38 3.96 5.39
N SER A 38 8.79 2.79 5.18
CA SER A 38 7.72 2.63 4.20
C SER A 38 6.52 3.53 4.53
N ASP A 39 5.67 3.90 3.57
CA ASP A 39 4.52 4.78 3.88
C ASP A 39 3.59 4.14 4.94
N VAL A 40 3.47 2.80 4.92
CA VAL A 40 2.63 2.06 5.89
C VAL A 40 3.30 2.00 7.25
N GLU A 41 4.59 1.68 7.32
CA GLU A 41 5.36 1.71 8.57
C GLU A 41 5.35 3.11 9.18
N ASN A 42 5.60 4.16 8.37
CA ASN A 42 5.53 5.55 8.78
C ASN A 42 4.15 5.92 9.37
N MET A 43 3.07 5.43 8.75
CA MET A 43 1.71 5.63 9.26
C MET A 43 1.50 4.95 10.62
N ILE A 44 1.97 3.70 10.78
CA ILE A 44 1.89 2.95 12.04
C ILE A 44 2.66 3.69 13.15
N ILE A 45 3.89 4.13 12.86
CA ILE A 45 4.74 4.84 13.81
C ILE A 45 4.11 6.17 14.21
N GLU A 46 3.69 6.99 13.25
CA GLU A 46 3.11 8.31 13.53
C GLU A 46 1.80 8.21 14.31
N LYS A 47 0.96 7.20 14.01
CA LYS A 47 -0.27 6.91 14.75
C LYS A 47 0.03 6.56 16.21
N ALA A 48 1.06 5.76 16.46
CA ALA A 48 1.46 5.39 17.81
C ALA A 48 2.08 6.57 18.57
N PHE A 49 2.92 7.36 17.91
CA PHE A 49 3.50 8.58 18.47
C PHE A 49 2.43 9.61 18.86
N THR A 50 1.46 9.85 17.97
CA THR A 50 0.34 10.79 18.23
C THR A 50 -0.59 10.30 19.33
N ALA A 51 -0.61 8.99 19.60
CA ALA A 51 -1.36 8.38 20.69
C ALA A 51 -0.55 8.25 21.99
N ASP A 52 0.57 8.98 22.12
CA ASP A 52 1.47 8.98 23.28
C ASP A 52 1.95 7.57 23.69
N LYS A 53 2.05 6.65 22.73
CA LYS A 53 2.62 5.32 22.99
C LYS A 53 4.13 5.43 23.16
N THR A 54 4.66 4.56 24.01
CA THR A 54 6.09 4.50 24.29
C THR A 54 6.84 3.59 23.33
N GLU A 55 6.12 2.65 22.72
CA GLU A 55 6.66 1.62 21.85
C GLU A 55 5.73 1.35 20.67
N VAL A 56 6.31 0.98 19.53
CA VAL A 56 5.60 0.57 18.32
C VAL A 56 6.12 -0.78 17.85
N MET A 57 5.23 -1.76 17.70
CA MET A 57 5.58 -3.06 17.11
C MET A 57 5.40 -3.02 15.60
N LEU A 58 6.45 -3.31 14.84
CA LEU A 58 6.43 -3.53 13.39
C LEU A 58 6.74 -5.01 13.10
N ASP A 59 6.74 -5.40 11.83
CA ASP A 59 6.88 -6.81 11.44
C ASP A 59 8.24 -7.41 11.86
N GLU A 60 9.34 -6.74 11.50
CA GLU A 60 10.71 -7.26 11.74
C GLU A 60 11.41 -6.63 12.94
N TYR A 61 10.89 -5.52 13.45
CA TYR A 61 11.48 -4.74 14.53
C TYR A 61 10.40 -4.04 15.36
N HIS A 62 10.79 -3.47 16.48
CA HIS A 62 9.99 -2.54 17.25
C HIS A 62 10.75 -1.24 17.44
N ILE A 63 10.02 -0.16 17.73
CA ILE A 63 10.59 1.17 17.94
C ILE A 63 10.23 1.62 19.35
N ASP A 64 11.25 1.84 20.16
CA ASP A 64 11.15 2.61 21.40
C ASP A 64 11.14 4.11 21.03
N LEU A 65 9.96 4.72 21.16
CA LEU A 65 9.73 6.13 20.86
C LEU A 65 10.32 7.06 21.91
N LYS A 66 10.55 6.59 23.14
CA LYS A 66 11.20 7.40 24.18
C LYS A 66 12.69 7.56 23.89
N CYS A 67 13.33 6.45 23.53
CA CYS A 67 14.76 6.42 23.23
C CYS A 67 15.10 6.76 21.78
N ASN A 68 14.08 6.90 20.91
CA ASN A 68 14.24 7.03 19.46
C ASN A 68 15.14 5.93 18.89
N LEU A 69 14.79 4.69 19.21
CA LEU A 69 15.57 3.51 18.88
C LEU A 69 14.70 2.43 18.24
N GLN A 70 15.12 1.95 17.08
CA GLN A 70 14.62 0.73 16.48
C GLN A 70 15.44 -0.45 17.01
N VAL A 71 14.78 -1.53 17.41
CA VAL A 71 15.39 -2.78 17.89
C VAL A 71 14.81 -3.95 17.09
N SER A 72 15.68 -4.81 16.55
CA SER A 72 15.25 -5.99 15.81
C SER A 72 14.50 -6.99 16.70
N ASN A 73 13.38 -7.51 16.21
CA ASN A 73 12.57 -8.48 16.96
C ASN A 73 13.27 -9.84 17.13
N SER A 74 14.26 -10.14 16.27
CA SER A 74 15.01 -11.39 16.29
C SER A 74 16.36 -11.29 17.02
N ASP A 75 16.82 -10.07 17.28
CA ASP A 75 18.20 -9.82 17.72
C ASP A 75 18.25 -8.45 18.42
N VAL A 76 18.32 -8.47 19.74
CA VAL A 76 18.24 -7.28 20.59
C VAL A 76 19.47 -6.40 20.44
N ASP A 77 20.60 -6.95 20.00
CA ASP A 77 21.85 -6.22 19.79
C ASP A 77 21.82 -5.42 18.47
N LYS A 78 20.93 -5.77 17.55
CA LYS A 78 20.71 -5.02 16.31
C LYS A 78 19.78 -3.85 16.54
N GLN A 79 20.40 -2.72 16.90
CA GLN A 79 19.70 -1.47 17.20
C GLN A 79 20.10 -0.37 16.23
N ARG A 80 19.15 0.49 15.87
CA ARG A 80 19.35 1.63 14.97
C ARG A 80 18.67 2.86 15.54
N SER A 81 19.30 4.02 15.45
CA SER A 81 18.64 5.27 15.81
C SER A 81 17.53 5.61 14.81
N VAL A 82 16.45 6.19 15.31
CA VAL A 82 15.33 6.69 14.50
C VAL A 82 15.15 8.18 14.73
N LYS A 83 14.51 8.86 13.77
CA LYS A 83 14.12 10.26 13.94
C LYS A 83 12.83 10.56 13.20
N ARG A 84 12.12 11.56 13.73
CA ARG A 84 10.94 12.17 13.11
C ARG A 84 11.35 13.48 12.44
N VAL A 85 11.02 13.65 11.17
CA VAL A 85 11.28 14.87 10.40
C VAL A 85 9.95 15.43 9.93
N VAL A 86 9.80 16.75 10.04
CA VAL A 86 8.66 17.49 9.50
C VAL A 86 9.11 18.08 8.16
N CYS A 87 8.61 17.51 7.07
CA CYS A 87 8.97 17.87 5.71
C CYS A 87 8.11 19.01 5.18
N ASN A 88 8.71 19.87 4.35
CA ASN A 88 7.99 20.90 3.63
C ASN A 88 7.40 20.34 2.33
N GLY A 89 6.37 20.99 1.77
CA GLY A 89 5.66 20.51 0.57
C GLY A 89 6.53 20.29 -0.69
N ASN A 90 7.75 20.81 -0.70
CA ASN A 90 8.74 20.65 -1.76
C ASN A 90 9.59 19.38 -1.63
N ASP A 91 9.59 18.69 -0.48
CA ASP A 91 10.34 17.45 -0.25
C ASP A 91 9.61 16.21 -0.80
N LYS A 92 8.87 16.37 -1.90
CA LYS A 92 8.18 15.27 -2.57
C LYS A 92 9.20 14.41 -3.31
N ARG A 93 9.74 13.40 -2.63
CA ARG A 93 10.49 12.33 -3.29
C ARG A 93 9.51 11.50 -4.12
N ALA A 94 9.63 11.57 -5.44
CA ALA A 94 8.95 10.64 -6.33
C ALA A 94 9.53 9.23 -6.09
N ARG A 95 8.68 8.20 -6.08
CA ARG A 95 9.16 6.81 -5.97
C ARG A 95 9.78 6.39 -7.30
N GLU A 96 11.09 6.54 -7.42
CA GLU A 96 11.85 6.20 -8.62
C GLU A 96 11.56 4.76 -9.10
N GLU A 97 11.43 3.80 -8.18
CA GLU A 97 11.07 2.40 -8.49
C GLU A 97 9.79 2.23 -9.33
N ARG A 98 8.86 3.19 -9.28
CA ARG A 98 7.64 3.17 -10.11
C ARG A 98 7.86 3.60 -11.55
N PHE A 99 8.91 4.39 -11.77
CA PHE A 99 9.31 4.89 -13.07
C PHE A 99 10.43 4.05 -13.67
N MET A 100 11.16 3.30 -12.84
CA MET A 100 12.08 2.26 -13.27
C MET A 100 11.29 1.15 -13.96
N HIS A 101 11.66 0.83 -15.19
CA HIS A 101 11.13 -0.33 -15.88
C HIS A 101 11.48 -1.57 -15.07
N ASN A 102 10.50 -2.13 -14.36
CA ASN A 102 10.60 -3.53 -13.98
C ASN A 102 10.81 -4.29 -15.30
N PRO A 103 11.91 -5.03 -15.52
CA PRO A 103 12.19 -5.66 -16.81
C PRO A 103 11.16 -6.75 -17.06
N VAL A 104 9.98 -6.36 -17.52
CA VAL A 104 9.01 -7.23 -18.14
C VAL A 104 9.69 -7.72 -19.40
N ALA A 105 9.70 -9.04 -19.60
CA ALA A 105 10.22 -9.63 -20.82
C ALA A 105 9.67 -8.82 -22.02
N PRO A 106 10.55 -8.25 -22.88
CA PRO A 106 10.20 -7.24 -23.88
C PRO A 106 9.24 -7.72 -24.99
N LYS A 107 8.67 -8.92 -24.85
CA LYS A 107 7.85 -9.59 -25.85
C LYS A 107 6.35 -9.37 -25.68
N ARG A 108 5.87 -8.60 -24.69
CA ARG A 108 4.41 -8.48 -24.47
C ARG A 108 3.95 -7.04 -24.22
N PRO A 109 3.08 -6.49 -25.09
CA PRO A 109 2.39 -5.24 -24.81
C PRO A 109 1.35 -5.48 -23.70
N VAL A 110 1.57 -4.82 -22.55
CA VAL A 110 0.68 -4.85 -21.37
C VAL A 110 -0.64 -4.11 -21.63
N GLY A 111 -0.70 -3.28 -22.68
CA GLY A 111 -1.93 -2.61 -23.15
C GLY A 111 -2.32 -3.06 -24.55
N GLY A 112 -3.57 -3.51 -24.72
CA GLY A 112 -4.19 -3.77 -26.02
C GLY A 112 -4.44 -5.24 -26.39
N GLN A 113 -3.84 -6.21 -25.69
CA GLN A 113 -4.09 -7.64 -25.96
C GLN A 113 -5.41 -8.17 -25.36
N TYR A 114 -5.92 -7.50 -24.33
CA TYR A 114 -7.16 -7.87 -23.68
C TYR A 114 -8.20 -6.79 -23.96
N GLY A 115 -9.44 -7.20 -24.27
CA GLY A 115 -10.55 -6.25 -24.46
C GLY A 115 -10.79 -5.37 -23.22
N PHE A 116 -11.84 -4.54 -23.25
CA PHE A 116 -12.11 -3.51 -22.22
C PHE A 116 -12.01 -3.98 -20.75
N VAL A 117 -12.26 -5.27 -20.48
CA VAL A 117 -12.12 -5.88 -19.14
C VAL A 117 -10.93 -6.86 -19.10
N PRO A 118 -9.92 -6.65 -18.23
CA PRO A 118 -8.78 -7.55 -18.07
C PRO A 118 -9.18 -8.98 -17.64
N PRO A 119 -8.44 -10.04 -18.02
CA PRO A 119 -8.75 -11.42 -17.65
C PRO A 119 -8.86 -11.65 -16.15
N PHE A 120 -7.98 -11.02 -15.37
CA PHE A 120 -7.99 -11.13 -13.90
C PHE A 120 -9.28 -10.61 -13.29
N ILE A 121 -9.81 -9.48 -13.80
CA ILE A 121 -11.08 -8.91 -13.35
C ILE A 121 -12.26 -9.82 -13.71
N LYS A 122 -12.22 -10.45 -14.89
CA LYS A 122 -13.26 -11.42 -15.30
C LYS A 122 -13.29 -12.64 -14.37
N GLU A 123 -12.13 -13.20 -14.05
CA GLU A 123 -12.03 -14.35 -13.14
C GLU A 123 -12.39 -13.97 -11.70
N ALA A 124 -12.00 -12.79 -11.23
CA ALA A 124 -12.40 -12.28 -9.92
C ALA A 124 -13.92 -12.11 -9.83
N ALA A 125 -14.55 -11.51 -10.85
CA ALA A 125 -16.00 -11.39 -10.91
C ALA A 125 -16.69 -12.77 -10.90
N LYS A 126 -16.12 -13.75 -11.61
CA LYS A 126 -16.62 -15.13 -11.64
C LYS A 126 -16.50 -15.82 -10.26
N ASP A 127 -15.35 -15.73 -9.60
CA ASP A 127 -15.14 -16.30 -8.25
C ASP A 127 -16.09 -15.67 -7.21
N LEU A 128 -16.41 -14.38 -7.39
CA LEU A 128 -17.35 -13.63 -6.56
C LEU A 128 -18.83 -13.80 -6.96
N ASN A 129 -19.13 -14.56 -8.01
CA ASN A 129 -20.47 -14.72 -8.59
C ASN A 129 -21.16 -13.39 -8.96
N LEU A 130 -20.39 -12.42 -9.46
CA LEU A 130 -20.87 -11.11 -9.86
C LEU A 130 -21.03 -11.02 -11.38
N THR A 131 -22.17 -10.50 -11.81
CA THR A 131 -22.37 -10.04 -13.20
C THR A 131 -21.93 -8.58 -13.37
N PRO A 132 -21.64 -8.10 -14.60
CA PRO A 132 -21.23 -6.71 -14.83
C PRO A 132 -22.23 -5.63 -14.40
N LYS A 133 -23.50 -5.98 -14.15
CA LYS A 133 -24.53 -5.08 -13.62
C LYS A 133 -24.49 -5.00 -12.08
N GLN A 134 -23.85 -5.96 -11.43
CA GLN A 134 -23.71 -6.07 -9.97
C GLN A 134 -22.36 -5.56 -9.47
N PHE A 135 -21.53 -4.99 -10.35
CA PHE A 135 -20.25 -4.39 -9.99
C PHE A 135 -20.44 -3.21 -9.01
N PRO A 136 -19.45 -2.91 -8.17
CA PRO A 136 -19.61 -2.01 -7.03
C PRO A 136 -19.99 -0.56 -7.40
N SER A 137 -19.59 -0.07 -8.58
CA SER A 137 -20.02 1.23 -9.12
C SER A 137 -21.53 1.30 -9.39
N LYS A 138 -22.15 0.17 -9.73
CA LYS A 138 -23.58 0.06 -10.10
C LYS A 138 -24.45 -0.48 -8.97
N ASN A 139 -23.88 -1.28 -8.09
CA ASN A 139 -24.58 -1.90 -6.98
C ASN A 139 -23.85 -1.68 -5.66
N ARG A 140 -24.36 -0.74 -4.85
CA ARG A 140 -23.76 -0.42 -3.56
C ARG A 140 -23.88 -1.55 -2.53
N THR A 141 -24.81 -2.50 -2.70
CA THR A 141 -25.03 -3.57 -1.71
C THR A 141 -23.89 -4.58 -1.68
N VAL A 142 -23.10 -4.70 -2.76
CA VAL A 142 -21.95 -5.61 -2.80
C VAL A 142 -20.68 -5.00 -2.19
N ILE A 143 -20.61 -3.68 -2.01
CA ILE A 143 -19.41 -2.96 -1.56
C ILE A 143 -18.91 -3.48 -0.20
N PRO A 144 -19.75 -3.61 0.85
CA PRO A 144 -19.26 -4.07 2.15
C PRO A 144 -18.64 -5.47 2.10
N MET A 145 -19.25 -6.38 1.35
CA MET A 145 -18.76 -7.74 1.15
C MET A 145 -17.41 -7.75 0.42
N LEU A 146 -17.26 -6.92 -0.62
CA LEU A 146 -15.99 -6.80 -1.35
C LEU A 146 -14.89 -6.22 -0.48
N ILE A 147 -15.19 -5.23 0.35
CA ILE A 147 -14.25 -4.63 1.30
C ILE A 147 -13.78 -5.65 2.32
N GLU A 148 -14.67 -6.43 2.91
CA GLU A 148 -14.31 -7.50 3.85
C GLU A 148 -13.40 -8.54 3.20
N LYS A 149 -13.76 -9.02 2.00
CA LYS A 149 -12.93 -9.99 1.28
C LYS A 149 -11.58 -9.41 0.87
N ALA A 150 -11.54 -8.15 0.44
CA ALA A 150 -10.30 -7.45 0.09
C ALA A 150 -9.39 -7.29 1.31
N ALA A 151 -9.95 -6.84 2.44
CA ALA A 151 -9.22 -6.70 3.70
C ALA A 151 -8.61 -8.03 4.15
N LEU A 152 -9.39 -9.11 4.14
CA LEU A 152 -8.90 -10.46 4.46
C LEU A 152 -7.80 -10.92 3.50
N GLY A 153 -7.96 -10.66 2.20
CA GLY A 153 -6.96 -10.99 1.19
C GLY A 153 -5.64 -10.26 1.40
N ILE A 154 -5.69 -8.96 1.73
CA ILE A 154 -4.50 -8.14 2.04
C ILE A 154 -3.77 -8.71 3.27
N ILE A 155 -4.50 -9.06 4.33
CA ILE A 155 -3.91 -9.62 5.56
C ILE A 155 -3.23 -10.97 5.26
N GLU A 156 -3.92 -11.86 4.55
CA GLU A 156 -3.40 -13.19 4.21
C GLU A 156 -2.12 -13.10 3.37
N GLU A 157 -2.11 -12.21 2.37
CA GLU A 157 -0.92 -12.02 1.53
C GLU A 157 0.21 -11.34 2.28
N GLY A 158 -0.10 -10.39 3.17
CA GLY A 158 0.87 -9.79 4.09
C GLY A 158 1.52 -10.86 4.99
N LYS A 159 0.73 -11.75 5.58
CA LYS A 159 1.22 -12.87 6.38
C LYS A 159 2.16 -13.79 5.58
N ASN A 160 1.80 -14.11 4.35
CA ASN A 160 2.60 -14.99 3.47
C ASN A 160 3.99 -14.44 3.13
N ILE A 161 4.19 -13.12 3.25
CA ILE A 161 5.48 -12.47 3.00
C ILE A 161 6.11 -11.88 4.28
N LYS A 162 5.61 -12.25 5.46
CA LYS A 162 6.06 -11.72 6.76
C LYS A 162 5.89 -10.20 6.92
N LYS A 163 4.86 -9.63 6.28
CA LYS A 163 4.41 -8.24 6.40
C LYS A 163 2.98 -8.16 6.97
N GLN A 164 2.75 -8.89 8.06
CA GLN A 164 1.42 -9.04 8.66
C GLN A 164 0.91 -7.71 9.23
N ARG A 165 1.76 -6.96 9.95
CA ARG A 165 1.39 -5.66 10.55
C ARG A 165 1.05 -4.63 9.49
N GLU A 166 1.85 -4.54 8.44
CA GLU A 166 1.51 -3.70 7.29
C GLU A 166 0.15 -4.12 6.67
N GLY A 167 -0.07 -5.43 6.48
CA GLY A 167 -1.31 -5.96 5.93
C GLY A 167 -2.53 -5.65 6.79
N GLU A 168 -2.42 -5.81 8.11
CA GLU A 168 -3.47 -5.47 9.09
C GLU A 168 -3.81 -3.98 9.06
N GLU A 169 -2.80 -3.09 9.04
CA GLU A 169 -3.06 -1.64 9.03
C GLU A 169 -3.69 -1.19 7.70
N MET A 170 -3.25 -1.72 6.56
CA MET A 170 -3.86 -1.43 5.27
C MET A 170 -5.31 -1.95 5.18
N ALA A 171 -5.56 -3.15 5.71
CA ALA A 171 -6.88 -3.74 5.77
C ALA A 171 -7.83 -2.93 6.68
N ASN A 172 -7.35 -2.47 7.84
CA ASN A 172 -8.11 -1.59 8.73
C ASN A 172 -8.52 -0.29 8.02
N LYS A 173 -7.58 0.35 7.32
CA LYS A 173 -7.86 1.57 6.55
C LYS A 173 -8.93 1.37 5.47
N LEU A 174 -8.95 0.21 4.82
CA LEU A 174 -10.01 -0.14 3.87
C LEU A 174 -11.35 -0.42 4.57
N MET A 175 -11.33 -1.13 5.71
CA MET A 175 -12.51 -1.44 6.50
C MET A 175 -13.21 -0.20 7.08
N GLU A 176 -12.47 0.87 7.40
CA GLU A 176 -13.04 2.17 7.79
C GLU A 176 -13.95 2.77 6.71
N LYS A 177 -13.76 2.38 5.43
CA LYS A 177 -14.58 2.82 4.30
C LYS A 177 -15.73 1.87 3.98
N LYS A 178 -15.96 0.83 4.80
CA LYS A 178 -17.00 -0.21 4.56
C LYS A 178 -18.39 0.35 4.30
N ASN A 179 -18.78 1.39 5.04
CA ASN A 179 -20.08 2.04 4.95
C ASN A 179 -20.05 3.32 4.10
N ALA A 180 -18.92 3.62 3.46
CA ALA A 180 -18.78 4.77 2.58
C ALA A 180 -19.32 4.46 1.18
N GLY A 181 -19.49 5.50 0.36
CA GLY A 181 -19.84 5.34 -1.06
C GLY A 181 -18.67 4.81 -1.89
N MET A 182 -18.96 4.28 -3.08
CA MET A 182 -17.95 3.70 -3.98
C MET A 182 -16.81 4.67 -4.31
N GLU A 183 -17.09 5.98 -4.42
CA GLU A 183 -16.06 6.99 -4.67
C GLU A 183 -14.98 7.02 -3.57
N GLU A 184 -15.39 6.99 -2.30
CA GLU A 184 -14.46 7.02 -1.17
C GLU A 184 -13.70 5.69 -1.03
N VAL A 185 -14.36 4.58 -1.33
CA VAL A 185 -13.74 3.25 -1.38
C VAL A 185 -12.69 3.20 -2.49
N TRP A 186 -13.03 3.66 -3.69
CA TRP A 186 -12.11 3.70 -4.82
C TRP A 186 -10.90 4.59 -4.52
N LYS A 187 -11.10 5.81 -3.98
CA LYS A 187 -10.01 6.69 -3.56
C LYS A 187 -9.10 6.01 -2.54
N CYS A 188 -9.67 5.30 -1.57
CA CYS A 188 -8.91 4.53 -0.58
C CYS A 188 -8.10 3.39 -1.25
N CYS A 189 -8.70 2.62 -2.15
CA CYS A 189 -7.98 1.58 -2.91
C CYS A 189 -6.83 2.18 -3.74
N ALA A 190 -7.07 3.31 -4.42
CA ALA A 190 -6.05 4.01 -5.18
C ALA A 190 -4.92 4.53 -4.27
N GLU A 191 -5.26 5.09 -3.11
CA GLU A 191 -4.30 5.52 -2.10
C GLU A 191 -3.44 4.34 -1.61
N LEU A 192 -4.06 3.23 -1.20
CA LEU A 192 -3.38 2.01 -0.73
C LEU A 192 -2.46 1.42 -1.80
N TYR A 193 -2.92 1.34 -3.06
CA TYR A 193 -2.08 0.92 -4.18
C TYR A 193 -0.95 1.91 -4.47
N SER A 194 -1.15 3.20 -4.16
CA SER A 194 -0.15 4.24 -4.35
C SER A 194 0.93 4.30 -3.24
N MET A 195 0.71 3.65 -2.10
CA MET A 195 1.67 3.63 -0.99
C MET A 195 2.92 2.80 -1.25
N GLU A 196 4.05 3.29 -0.72
CA GLU A 196 4.98 2.64 0.21
C GLU A 196 4.91 1.16 0.58
N SER A 197 4.31 0.22 -0.16
CA SER A 197 3.92 -1.05 0.45
C SER A 197 4.16 -2.30 -0.39
N PHE A 198 4.07 -3.45 0.27
CA PHE A 198 4.10 -4.75 -0.40
C PHE A 198 2.96 -4.94 -1.41
N LEU A 199 1.80 -4.30 -1.16
CA LEU A 199 0.60 -4.44 -1.98
C LEU A 199 0.84 -4.00 -3.42
N TYR A 200 1.46 -2.84 -3.63
CA TYR A 200 1.85 -2.36 -4.96
C TYR A 200 2.79 -3.35 -5.67
N LYS A 201 3.85 -3.77 -4.97
CA LYS A 201 4.89 -4.65 -5.53
C LYS A 201 4.29 -5.99 -5.97
N LYS A 202 3.46 -6.59 -5.11
CA LYS A 202 2.82 -7.88 -5.37
C LYS A 202 1.74 -7.82 -6.44
N LEU A 203 0.90 -6.79 -6.44
CA LEU A 203 -0.10 -6.64 -7.50
C LEU A 203 0.56 -6.48 -8.86
N ASN A 204 1.64 -5.69 -8.99
CA ASN A 204 2.32 -5.55 -10.28
C ASN A 204 3.03 -6.82 -10.74
N GLU A 205 3.64 -7.57 -9.81
CA GLU A 205 4.22 -8.89 -10.09
C GLU A 205 3.14 -9.84 -10.65
N ILE A 206 1.98 -9.91 -10.00
CA ILE A 206 0.86 -10.76 -10.43
C ILE A 206 0.31 -10.28 -11.77
N MET A 207 0.05 -8.99 -11.93
CA MET A 207 -0.52 -8.44 -13.17
C MET A 207 0.42 -8.65 -14.37
N GLY A 208 1.73 -8.56 -14.15
CA GLY A 208 2.74 -8.86 -15.18
C GLY A 208 2.80 -10.33 -15.59
N SER A 209 2.31 -11.25 -14.74
CA SER A 209 2.27 -12.68 -15.04
C SER A 209 1.03 -13.12 -15.85
N ILE A 210 0.02 -12.25 -15.96
CA ILE A 210 -1.22 -12.56 -16.68
C ILE A 210 -0.93 -12.79 -18.17
N GLY A 211 -1.55 -13.84 -18.72
CA GLY A 211 -1.37 -14.22 -20.12
C GLY A 211 -0.18 -15.14 -20.38
N SER A 212 0.72 -15.33 -19.42
CA SER A 212 1.78 -16.32 -19.53
C SER A 212 1.24 -17.70 -19.17
N GLU A 213 1.21 -18.63 -20.13
CA GLU A 213 0.79 -20.03 -19.88
C GLU A 213 1.57 -20.65 -18.70
N GLN A 214 2.88 -20.39 -18.63
CA GLN A 214 3.74 -20.86 -17.54
C GLN A 214 3.36 -20.32 -16.14
N HIS A 215 2.71 -19.17 -16.07
CA HIS A 215 2.36 -18.51 -14.82
C HIS A 215 0.85 -18.49 -14.57
N GLU A 216 0.07 -19.23 -15.39
CA GLU A 216 -1.39 -19.18 -15.32
C GLU A 216 -1.92 -19.65 -13.97
N GLN A 217 -1.38 -20.76 -13.46
CA GLN A 217 -1.75 -21.28 -12.14
C GLN A 217 -1.36 -20.31 -11.02
N VAL A 218 -0.25 -19.58 -11.18
CA VAL A 218 0.24 -18.62 -10.18
C VAL A 218 -0.76 -17.48 -10.01
N TRP A 219 -1.11 -16.74 -11.08
CA TRP A 219 -2.04 -15.63 -10.93
C TRP A 219 -3.49 -16.08 -10.65
N ARG A 220 -3.91 -17.25 -11.14
CA ARG A 220 -5.24 -17.79 -10.82
C ARG A 220 -5.38 -18.14 -9.34
N SER A 221 -4.34 -18.68 -8.71
CA SER A 221 -4.33 -18.96 -7.26
C SER A 221 -4.56 -17.71 -6.41
N LYS A 222 -4.23 -16.54 -6.97
CA LYS A 222 -4.29 -15.22 -6.35
C LYS A 222 -5.63 -14.51 -6.53
N ILE A 223 -6.58 -15.10 -7.28
CA ILE A 223 -7.90 -14.51 -7.50
C ILE A 223 -8.68 -14.33 -6.20
N ARG A 224 -8.63 -15.32 -5.31
CA ARG A 224 -9.41 -15.26 -4.05
C ARG A 224 -8.92 -14.19 -3.07
N THR A 225 -7.61 -13.91 -3.06
CA THR A 225 -7.01 -12.93 -2.16
C THR A 225 -6.98 -11.54 -2.77
N TRP A 226 -6.51 -11.39 -4.01
CA TRP A 226 -6.33 -10.08 -4.65
C TRP A 226 -7.52 -9.63 -5.51
N GLY A 227 -8.35 -10.56 -5.98
CA GLY A 227 -9.50 -10.28 -6.86
C GLY A 227 -10.46 -9.23 -6.32
N PRO A 228 -10.95 -9.33 -5.06
CA PRO A 228 -11.85 -8.35 -4.49
C PRO A 228 -11.26 -6.92 -4.47
N PHE A 229 -10.00 -6.78 -4.05
CA PHE A 229 -9.31 -5.48 -4.04
C PHE A 229 -9.13 -4.92 -5.46
N CYS A 230 -8.72 -5.78 -6.40
CA CYS A 230 -8.53 -5.37 -7.80
C CYS A 230 -9.84 -4.95 -8.46
N LEU A 231 -10.95 -5.61 -8.12
CA LEU A 231 -12.28 -5.24 -8.62
C LEU A 231 -12.70 -3.86 -8.10
N LEU A 232 -12.49 -3.59 -6.81
CA LEU A 232 -12.75 -2.26 -6.22
C LEU A 232 -11.88 -1.16 -6.85
N LEU A 233 -10.61 -1.46 -7.14
CA LEU A 233 -9.70 -0.50 -7.77
C LEU A 233 -9.99 -0.28 -9.26
N TRP A 234 -10.41 -1.32 -9.98
CA TRP A 234 -10.64 -1.27 -11.42
C TRP A 234 -11.98 -0.61 -11.79
N ASP A 235 -13.04 -0.86 -11.01
CA ASP A 235 -14.40 -0.37 -11.29
C ASP A 235 -14.57 1.11 -10.87
N ASN A 236 -13.83 1.98 -11.56
CA ASN A 236 -13.77 3.40 -11.28
C ASN A 236 -15.15 4.08 -11.43
N PRO A 237 -15.71 4.70 -10.37
CA PRO A 237 -17.02 5.36 -10.41
C PRO A 237 -17.00 6.71 -11.14
N PHE A 238 -15.84 7.23 -11.54
CA PHE A 238 -15.69 8.50 -12.24
C PHE A 238 -15.69 8.39 -13.78
N ASN A 239 -15.74 7.15 -14.30
CA ASN A 239 -15.80 6.84 -15.73
C ASN A 239 -17.23 6.46 -16.15
#